data_AF-A0A822C5V5-F1
#
_entry.id   AF-A0A822C5V5-F1
#
_cell.length_a   1.000
_cell.length_b   1.000
_cell.length_c   1.000
_cell.angle_alpha   90.00
_cell.angle_beta   90.00
_cell.angle_gamma   90.00
#
_symmetry.space_group_name_H-M   'P 1'
#
loop_
_entity.id
_entity.type
_entity.pdbx_description
1 polymer ?
#
loop_
_entity_poly.entity_id
_entity_poly.type
_entity_poly.pdbx_seq_one_letter_code
_entity_poly.pdbx_strand_id
1 'polypeptide(L)'
;MKHHLKKTVLTELKSEQQQTDENALVQLLPKPNLNEFVFFQADKSVNGLVLTSESNNTGAPNDVLDIKSDDQYIMQFKHIHKLIVEKEIHLV
;
A
#
# COMPACT_ATOMS: atom_id res chain seq x y z
N MET A 1 -9.88 18.29 11.50
CA MET A 1 -9.78 18.70 10.07
C MET A 1 -11.13 18.92 9.41
N LYS A 2 -12.06 17.94 9.37
CA LYS A 2 -13.38 18.09 8.74
C LYS A 2 -14.14 19.36 9.19
N HIS A 3 -14.18 19.64 10.49
CA HIS A 3 -14.85 20.83 11.03
C HIS A 3 -14.16 22.15 10.63
N HIS A 4 -12.83 22.16 10.50
CA HIS A 4 -12.06 23.32 10.07
C HIS A 4 -12.31 23.62 8.58
N LEU A 5 -12.23 22.61 7.71
CA LEU A 5 -12.51 22.75 6.28
C LEU A 5 -13.96 23.20 6.01
N LYS A 6 -14.92 22.66 6.80
CA LYS A 6 -16.33 23.06 6.74
C LYS A 6 -16.57 24.51 7.14
N LYS A 7 -15.87 25.02 8.15
CA LYS A 7 -16.05 26.37 8.68
C LYS A 7 -15.36 27.47 7.85
N THR A 8 -14.29 27.13 7.15
CA THR A 8 -13.46 28.12 6.42
C THR A 8 -13.79 28.23 4.94
N VAL A 9 -14.23 27.15 4.27
CA VAL A 9 -14.36 27.14 2.79
C VAL A 9 -15.72 26.62 2.33
N LEU A 10 -16.29 25.60 2.99
CA LEU A 10 -17.54 24.98 2.53
C LEU A 10 -18.78 25.85 2.77
N THR A 11 -18.76 26.84 3.68
CA THR A 11 -19.89 27.73 3.95
C THR A 11 -20.22 28.70 2.81
N GLU A 12 -19.28 28.98 1.91
CA GLU A 12 -19.47 29.91 0.77
C GLU A 12 -19.79 29.19 -0.57
N LEU A 13 -19.73 27.86 -0.60
CA LEU A 13 -20.02 27.07 -1.80
C LEU A 13 -21.53 26.80 -1.95
N LYS A 14 -22.04 26.79 -3.20
CA LYS A 14 -23.45 26.48 -3.50
C LYS A 14 -23.82 25.08 -2.97
N SER A 15 -25.06 24.91 -2.54
CA SER A 15 -25.58 23.73 -1.80
C SER A 15 -25.26 22.38 -2.46
N GLU A 16 -25.13 22.35 -3.79
CA GLU A 16 -24.81 21.16 -4.59
C GLU A 16 -23.33 20.73 -4.50
N GLN A 17 -22.42 21.65 -4.15
CA GLN A 17 -20.99 21.37 -3.92
C GLN A 17 -20.66 21.15 -2.43
N GLN A 18 -21.59 21.49 -1.54
CA GLN A 18 -21.52 21.22 -0.09
C GLN A 18 -21.89 19.79 0.27
N GLN A 19 -22.50 19.04 -0.65
CA GLN A 19 -22.58 17.57 -0.57
C GLN A 19 -21.20 16.99 -0.90
N THR A 20 -20.21 17.37 -0.10
CA THR A 20 -18.92 16.70 -0.12
C THR A 20 -19.17 15.36 0.55
N ASP A 21 -19.46 14.35 -0.28
CA ASP A 21 -19.54 12.96 0.13
C ASP A 21 -18.41 12.70 1.11
N GLU A 22 -18.70 12.17 2.30
CA GLU A 22 -17.67 11.91 3.31
C GLU A 22 -16.50 11.10 2.74
N ASN A 23 -16.78 10.29 1.70
CA ASN A 23 -15.83 9.52 0.92
C ASN A 23 -14.92 10.37 0.01
N ALA A 24 -15.41 11.47 -0.58
CA ALA A 24 -14.60 12.35 -1.43
C ALA A 24 -13.52 13.09 -0.63
N LEU A 25 -13.82 13.47 0.63
CA LEU A 25 -12.82 14.04 1.54
C LEU A 25 -11.76 13.01 1.97
N VAL A 26 -12.13 11.74 2.07
CA VAL A 26 -11.19 10.64 2.34
C VAL A 26 -10.28 10.38 1.13
N GLN A 27 -10.76 10.59 -0.10
CA GLN A 27 -9.93 10.48 -1.31
C GLN A 27 -8.84 11.57 -1.42
N LEU A 28 -9.03 12.72 -0.79
CA LEU A 28 -8.04 13.80 -0.73
C LEU A 28 -6.93 13.54 0.30
N LEU A 29 -7.09 12.54 1.17
CA LEU A 29 -6.03 12.16 2.09
C LEU A 29 -4.94 11.40 1.32
N PRO A 30 -3.65 11.71 1.56
CA PRO A 30 -2.57 10.94 0.96
C PRO A 30 -2.70 9.48 1.39
N LYS A 31 -2.78 8.58 0.42
CA LYS A 31 -2.85 7.13 0.67
C LYS A 31 -1.43 6.58 0.81
N PRO A 32 -1.20 5.59 1.68
CA PRO A 32 0.08 4.89 1.74
C PRO A 32 0.43 4.30 0.38
N ASN A 33 1.67 4.52 -0.06
CA ASN A 33 2.15 3.98 -1.33
C ASN A 33 2.64 2.53 -1.12
N LEU A 34 1.83 1.56 -1.53
CA LEU A 34 2.16 0.13 -1.39
C LEU A 34 3.23 -0.33 -2.39
N ASN A 35 3.53 0.47 -3.42
CA ASN A 35 4.57 0.16 -4.41
C ASN A 35 5.97 0.60 -3.97
N GLU A 36 6.12 1.15 -2.76
CA GLU A 36 7.44 1.50 -2.23
C GLU A 36 8.29 0.26 -1.96
N PHE A 37 9.57 0.36 -2.34
CA PHE A 37 10.55 -0.66 -2.05
C PHE A 37 11.04 -0.51 -0.62
N VAL A 38 11.02 -1.61 0.12
CA VAL A 38 11.45 -1.67 1.52
C VAL A 38 12.48 -2.78 1.69
N PHE A 39 13.40 -2.57 2.63
CA PHE A 39 14.34 -3.59 3.07
C PHE A 39 13.70 -4.39 4.20
N PHE A 40 13.91 -5.70 4.16
CA PHE A 40 13.45 -6.60 5.20
C PHE A 40 14.41 -7.76 5.39
N GLN A 41 14.38 -8.33 6.58
CA GLN A 41 15.06 -9.57 6.91
C GLN A 41 14.01 -10.65 7.18
N ALA A 42 14.28 -11.85 6.68
CA ALA A 42 13.38 -12.97 6.85
C ALA A 42 13.66 -13.72 8.15
N ASP A 43 12.66 -13.80 9.03
CA ASP A 43 12.74 -14.60 10.26
C ASP A 43 12.47 -16.09 9.97
N LYS A 44 11.73 -16.37 8.89
CA LYS A 44 11.41 -17.72 8.41
C LYS A 44 11.56 -17.81 6.90
N SER A 45 11.86 -19.01 6.41
CA SER A 45 11.89 -19.28 4.98
C SER A 45 10.47 -19.30 4.40
N VAL A 46 10.26 -18.56 3.31
CA VAL A 46 9.00 -18.48 2.57
C VAL A 46 9.24 -18.95 1.15
N ASN A 47 8.59 -20.04 0.76
CA ASN A 47 8.73 -20.60 -0.58
C ASN A 47 7.58 -20.15 -1.47
N GLY A 48 7.87 -19.81 -2.72
CA GLY A 48 6.86 -19.56 -3.73
C GLY A 48 6.18 -18.19 -3.65
N LEU A 49 6.86 -17.15 -3.16
CA LEU A 49 6.29 -15.80 -3.13
C LEU A 49 6.02 -15.31 -4.56
N VAL A 50 4.75 -15.08 -4.88
CA VAL A 50 4.32 -14.64 -6.21
C VAL A 50 4.40 -13.11 -6.32
N LEU A 51 5.22 -12.63 -7.24
CA LEU A 51 5.41 -11.22 -7.55
C LEU A 51 4.47 -10.82 -8.70
N THR A 52 3.40 -10.13 -8.37
CA THR A 52 2.45 -9.60 -9.35
C THR A 52 2.96 -8.26 -9.93
N SER A 53 3.51 -8.32 -11.14
CA SER A 53 3.80 -7.12 -11.92
C SER A 53 2.49 -6.54 -12.48
N GLU A 54 2.10 -5.35 -12.02
CA GLU A 54 0.91 -4.62 -12.52
C GLU A 54 1.05 -4.16 -13.98
N SER A 55 2.20 -4.42 -14.62
CA SER A 55 2.47 -4.06 -16.02
C SER A 55 1.93 -5.05 -17.07
N ASN A 56 1.18 -6.08 -16.68
CA ASN A 56 0.86 -7.18 -17.60
C ASN A 56 -0.46 -6.99 -18.37
N ASN A 57 -0.46 -6.00 -19.27
CA ASN A 57 -1.21 -6.10 -20.54
C ASN A 57 -0.46 -6.99 -21.57
N THR A 58 0.67 -7.59 -21.19
CA THR A 58 1.60 -8.32 -22.07
C THR A 58 1.81 -9.80 -21.68
N GLY A 59 0.99 -10.38 -20.81
CA GLY A 59 1.00 -11.84 -20.56
C GLY A 59 2.33 -12.40 -20.01
N ALA A 60 3.18 -11.56 -19.40
CA ALA A 60 4.40 -12.05 -18.78
C ALA A 60 4.08 -12.94 -17.56
N PRO A 61 4.84 -14.03 -17.34
CA PRO A 61 4.64 -14.89 -16.18
C PRO A 61 4.84 -14.09 -14.89
N ASN A 62 4.07 -14.41 -13.85
CA ASN A 62 4.37 -13.92 -12.51
C ASN A 62 5.69 -14.52 -12.06
N ASP A 63 6.60 -13.68 -11.59
CA ASP A 63 7.85 -14.16 -11.01
C ASP A 63 7.56 -14.83 -9.66
N VAL A 64 8.23 -15.93 -9.39
CA VAL A 64 8.12 -16.68 -8.14
C VAL A 64 9.48 -16.63 -7.46
N LEU A 65 9.52 -16.16 -6.21
CA LEU A 65 10.74 -16.02 -5.43
C LEU A 65 10.65 -16.85 -4.15
N ASP A 66 11.73 -17.57 -3.85
CA ASP A 66 11.93 -18.20 -2.54
C ASP A 66 12.78 -17.28 -1.67
N ILE A 67 12.29 -16.99 -0.47
CA ILE A 67 12.95 -16.18 0.56
C ILE A 67 13.51 -17.14 1.60
N LYS A 68 14.80 -17.05 1.89
CA LYS A 68 15.46 -17.86 2.92
C LYS A 68 15.51 -17.11 4.24
N SER A 69 15.40 -17.84 5.35
CA SER A 69 15.60 -17.30 6.70
C SER A 69 16.98 -16.66 6.85
N ASP A 70 17.07 -15.63 7.69
CA ASP A 70 18.26 -14.83 8.02
C ASP A 70 18.86 -13.99 6.87
N ASP A 71 18.36 -14.14 5.64
CA ASP A 71 18.76 -13.31 4.51
C ASP A 71 17.99 -11.98 4.48
N GLN A 72 18.62 -10.96 3.88
CA GLN A 72 18.04 -9.64 3.66
C GLN A 72 17.66 -9.43 2.20
N TYR A 73 16.49 -8.84 1.98
CA TYR A 73 15.92 -8.63 0.65
C TYR A 73 15.37 -7.21 0.52
N ILE A 74 15.22 -6.76 -0.72
CA ILE A 74 14.52 -5.53 -1.08
C ILE A 74 13.34 -5.86 -2.00
N MET A 75 12.14 -5.42 -1.65
CA MET A 75 10.92 -5.69 -2.44
C MET A 75 9.86 -4.62 -2.23
N GLN A 76 8.91 -4.53 -3.16
CA GLN A 76 7.72 -3.69 -2.99
C GLN A 76 6.88 -4.17 -1.80
N PHE A 77 6.49 -3.24 -0.93
CA PHE A 77 5.70 -3.51 0.27
C PHE A 77 4.43 -4.31 -0.01
N LYS A 78 3.78 -4.07 -1.16
CA LYS A 78 2.56 -4.79 -1.57
C LYS A 78 2.70 -6.31 -1.60
N HIS A 79 3.89 -6.84 -1.91
CA HIS A 79 4.10 -8.29 -1.99
C HIS A 79 4.34 -8.92 -0.62
N ILE A 80 4.91 -8.15 0.30
CA ILE A 80 5.42 -8.67 1.58
C ILE A 80 4.54 -8.27 2.78
N HIS A 81 3.55 -7.39 2.61
CA HIS A 81 2.76 -6.86 3.72
C HIS A 81 2.10 -7.96 4.58
N LYS A 82 1.68 -9.08 3.97
CA LYS A 82 1.11 -10.22 4.70
C LYS A 82 2.15 -10.93 5.56
N LEU A 83 3.35 -11.12 5.02
CA LEU A 83 4.46 -11.77 5.71
C LEU A 83 4.88 -10.98 6.97
N ILE A 84 4.75 -9.65 6.93
CA ILE A 84 4.98 -8.79 8.11
C ILE A 84 3.92 -9.03 9.19
N VAL A 85 2.64 -9.11 8.80
CA VAL A 85 1.52 -9.37 9.73
C VAL A 85 1.63 -10.77 10.36
N GLU A 86 2.08 -11.74 9.57
CA GLU A 86 2.29 -13.13 9.98
C GLU A 86 3.59 -13.35 10.77
N LYS A 87 4.41 -12.30 10.94
CA LYS A 87 5.71 -12.33 11.63
C LYS A 87 6.68 -13.35 11.02
N GLU A 88 6.65 -13.47 9.70
CA GLU A 88 7.61 -14.27 8.94
C GLU A 88 8.83 -13.45 8.51
N ILE A 89 8.68 -12.13 8.47
CA ILE A 89 9.73 -11.16 8.17
C ILE A 89 9.60 -9.93 9.08
N HIS A 90 10.67 -9.15 9.19
CA HIS A 90 10.66 -7.82 9.79
C HIS A 90 11.37 -6.80 8.91
N LEU A 91 10.92 -5.53 8.97
CA LEU A 91 11.55 -4.42 8.24
C LEU A 91 12.85 -3.99 8.93
N VAL A 92 13.84 -3.58 8.14
CA VAL A 92 15.16 -3.11 8.59
C VAL A 92 15.33 -1.63 8.27
#